data_AF-A0A2T7F619-F1
#
_entry.id   AF-A0A2T7F619-F1
#
_cell.length_a   1.000
_cell.length_b   1.000
_cell.length_c   1.000
_cell.angle_alpha   90.00
_cell.angle_beta   90.00
_cell.angle_gamma   90.00
#
_symmetry.space_group_name_H-M   'P 1'
#
loop_
_entity.id
_entity.type
_entity.pdbx_description
1 polymer ?
#
loop_
_entity_poly.entity_id
_entity_poly.type
_entity_poly.pdbx_seq_one_letter_code
_entity_poly.pdbx_strand_id
1 'polypeptide(L)'
;MNGGVNEVSMEGKGGVGGAVRDGEMGAATEAASVAAVSLEALRKRMADFARERDWEQFHSPRNLLLALVGEVGELSEIFQWKGEVPKGLPGWDEAEKEHLGEELADVLLYLVRLSDMCGVDLGKAALRKMEINARKYPVGQCKGSSKKHTHYGSTNSVSANDNVNTMNKEHNNGV
;
A
#
# COMPACT_ATOMS: atom_id res chain seq x y z
N MET A 1 -12.77 -86.99 -31.08
CA MET A 1 -12.40 -87.99 -30.05
C MET A 1 -11.51 -87.31 -29.05
N ASN A 2 -11.74 -87.55 -27.75
CA ASN A 2 -11.00 -87.03 -26.58
C ASN A 2 -11.04 -85.49 -26.42
N GLY A 3 -11.35 -84.94 -25.26
CA GLY A 3 -11.84 -85.55 -24.02
C GLY A 3 -12.04 -84.48 -22.95
N GLY A 4 -13.12 -84.54 -22.20
CA GLY A 4 -13.34 -83.66 -21.04
C GLY A 4 -12.98 -84.36 -19.73
N VAL A 5 -12.63 -83.58 -18.71
CA VAL A 5 -12.66 -84.01 -17.30
C VAL A 5 -13.15 -82.83 -16.45
N ASN A 6 -14.08 -83.09 -15.53
CA ASN A 6 -14.54 -82.15 -14.50
C ASN A 6 -13.48 -82.07 -13.36
N GLU A 7 -13.45 -81.06 -12.48
CA GLU A 7 -14.00 -81.04 -11.09
C GLU A 7 -13.14 -80.02 -10.29
N VAL A 8 -13.53 -79.36 -9.17
CA VAL A 8 -14.79 -79.21 -8.41
C VAL A 8 -14.73 -77.90 -7.57
N SER A 9 -15.82 -77.55 -6.89
CA SER A 9 -16.03 -76.55 -5.80
C SER A 9 -14.84 -75.98 -5.02
N MET A 10 -15.01 -74.75 -4.50
CA MET A 10 -15.10 -74.48 -3.05
C MET A 10 -15.69 -73.10 -2.70
N GLU A 11 -16.21 -72.98 -1.47
CA GLU A 11 -16.97 -71.83 -0.95
C GLU A 11 -16.07 -70.68 -0.43
N GLY A 12 -16.64 -69.47 -0.28
CA GLY A 12 -15.98 -68.35 0.41
C GLY A 12 -16.92 -67.19 0.73
N LYS A 13 -17.41 -67.12 1.98
CA LYS A 13 -18.21 -65.99 2.50
C LYS A 13 -17.33 -64.94 3.18
N GLY A 14 -17.76 -63.68 3.11
CA GLY A 14 -17.57 -62.70 4.18
C GLY A 14 -16.47 -61.65 3.98
N GLY A 15 -16.84 -60.37 4.10
CA GLY A 15 -15.93 -59.23 4.04
C GLY A 15 -16.70 -57.92 4.12
N VAL A 16 -17.00 -57.46 5.34
CA VAL A 16 -17.74 -56.22 5.60
C VAL A 16 -16.79 -55.03 5.68
N GLY A 17 -17.11 -53.96 4.97
CA GLY A 17 -16.58 -52.61 5.14
C GLY A 17 -17.33 -51.66 4.20
N GLY A 18 -17.83 -50.51 4.62
CA GLY A 18 -17.57 -49.78 5.86
C GLY A 18 -17.45 -48.30 5.48
N ALA A 19 -18.58 -47.64 5.27
CA ALA A 19 -18.60 -46.27 4.74
C ALA A 19 -18.13 -45.24 5.78
N VAL A 20 -17.35 -44.26 5.34
CA VAL A 20 -17.29 -42.92 5.95
C VAL A 20 -17.32 -41.89 4.81
N ARG A 21 -18.00 -40.77 5.06
CA ARG A 21 -18.18 -39.65 4.14
C ARG A 21 -17.03 -38.64 4.29
N ASP A 22 -17.22 -37.50 3.61
CA ASP A 22 -16.63 -36.19 3.87
C ASP A 22 -15.49 -35.79 2.91
N GLY A 23 -15.84 -34.88 2.00
CA GLY A 23 -14.98 -34.30 0.97
C GLY A 23 -15.50 -32.97 0.43
N GLU A 24 -16.40 -32.30 1.17
CA GLU A 24 -16.97 -31.00 0.81
C GLU A 24 -16.16 -29.88 1.48
N MET A 25 -14.89 -29.77 1.11
CA MET A 25 -13.96 -28.79 1.69
C MET A 25 -12.95 -28.26 0.66
N GLY A 26 -13.46 -27.84 -0.51
CA GLY A 26 -12.67 -27.31 -1.62
C GLY A 26 -13.11 -25.94 -2.16
N ALA A 27 -14.20 -25.34 -1.62
CA ALA A 27 -14.83 -24.14 -2.19
C ALA A 27 -14.82 -22.90 -1.27
N ALA A 28 -14.26 -23.00 -0.06
CA ALA A 28 -14.38 -21.95 0.96
C ALA A 28 -13.25 -20.91 0.95
N THR A 29 -12.17 -21.13 0.18
CA THR A 29 -10.90 -20.38 0.35
C THR A 29 -10.69 -19.26 -0.67
N GLU A 30 -11.32 -19.32 -1.86
CA GLU A 30 -11.24 -18.25 -2.88
C GLU A 30 -12.32 -17.17 -2.70
N ALA A 31 -13.33 -17.43 -1.86
CA ALA A 31 -14.48 -16.54 -1.66
C ALA A 31 -14.27 -15.47 -0.56
N ALA A 32 -13.06 -15.34 -0.01
CA ALA A 32 -12.65 -14.17 0.75
C ALA A 32 -12.46 -12.99 -0.22
N SER A 33 -13.59 -12.41 -0.66
CA SER A 33 -13.64 -11.21 -1.52
C SER A 33 -12.57 -10.21 -1.11
N VAL A 34 -11.77 -9.71 -2.06
CA VAL A 34 -10.68 -8.76 -1.79
C VAL A 34 -11.25 -7.52 -1.08
N ALA A 35 -11.23 -7.56 0.25
CA ALA A 35 -11.71 -6.48 1.08
C ALA A 35 -10.85 -5.26 0.78
N ALA A 36 -11.48 -4.13 0.45
CA ALA A 36 -10.80 -2.94 -0.03
C ALA A 36 -9.60 -2.60 0.87
N VAL A 37 -8.39 -2.80 0.34
CA VAL A 37 -7.16 -2.71 1.12
C VAL A 37 -6.91 -1.24 1.44
N SER A 38 -7.01 -0.89 2.73
CA SER A 38 -6.77 0.47 3.20
C SER A 38 -5.33 0.67 3.65
N LEU A 39 -4.86 1.92 3.67
CA LEU A 39 -3.52 2.25 4.19
C LEU A 39 -3.34 1.80 5.65
N GLU A 40 -4.41 1.84 6.46
CA GLU A 40 -4.39 1.35 7.85
C GLU A 40 -4.31 -0.19 7.91
N ALA A 41 -4.94 -0.91 6.98
CA ALA A 41 -4.82 -2.36 6.89
C ALA A 41 -3.41 -2.78 6.46
N LEU A 42 -2.80 -2.06 5.50
CA LEU A 42 -1.40 -2.25 5.12
C LEU A 42 -0.46 -1.97 6.30
N ARG A 43 -0.61 -0.81 6.96
CA ARG A 43 0.19 -0.40 8.13
C ARG A 43 0.24 -1.49 9.20
N LYS A 44 -0.92 -2.03 9.58
CA LYS A 44 -1.01 -3.13 10.57
C LYS A 44 -0.30 -4.39 10.09
N ARG A 45 -0.63 -4.89 8.88
CA ARG A 45 -0.02 -6.10 8.33
C ARG A 45 1.51 -5.99 8.23
N MET A 46 2.03 -4.83 7.85
CA MET A 46 3.48 -4.58 7.79
C MET A 46 4.13 -4.53 9.18
N ALA A 47 3.48 -3.91 10.16
CA ALA A 47 3.97 -3.90 11.54
C ALA A 47 3.97 -5.32 12.15
N ASP A 48 2.92 -6.10 11.90
CA ASP A 48 2.83 -7.50 12.32
C ASP A 48 3.94 -8.34 11.66
N PHE A 49 4.08 -8.27 10.33
CA PHE A 49 5.12 -8.97 9.57
C PHE A 49 6.54 -8.65 10.04
N ALA A 50 6.83 -7.37 10.32
CA ALA A 50 8.13 -6.93 10.80
C ALA A 50 8.41 -7.44 12.23
N ARG A 51 7.41 -7.37 13.12
CA ARG A 51 7.50 -7.82 14.51
C ARG A 51 7.69 -9.34 14.63
N GLU A 52 6.99 -10.12 13.81
CA GLU A 52 7.15 -11.59 13.71
C GLU A 52 8.59 -12.01 13.37
N ARG A 53 9.36 -11.15 12.70
CA ARG A 53 10.72 -11.41 12.21
C ARG A 53 11.80 -10.68 13.02
N ASP A 54 11.41 -9.95 14.07
CA ASP A 54 12.29 -9.04 14.84
C ASP A 54 12.98 -7.97 13.95
N TRP A 55 12.34 -7.58 12.85
CA TRP A 55 12.91 -6.61 11.88
C TRP A 55 12.72 -5.15 12.27
N GLU A 56 11.94 -4.86 13.33
CA GLU A 56 11.71 -3.49 13.78
C GLU A 56 13.02 -2.76 14.14
N GLN A 57 14.04 -3.49 14.60
CA GLN A 57 15.39 -2.96 14.86
C GLN A 57 16.08 -2.36 13.62
N PHE A 58 15.76 -2.84 12.41
CA PHE A 58 16.31 -2.33 11.16
C PHE A 58 15.47 -1.19 10.56
N HIS A 59 14.19 -1.10 10.96
CA HIS A 59 13.19 -0.17 10.44
C HIS A 59 13.31 1.27 10.99
N SER A 60 14.53 1.80 11.11
CA SER A 60 14.70 3.23 11.39
C SER A 60 14.18 4.09 10.23
N PRO A 61 13.63 5.30 10.48
CA PRO A 61 13.09 6.16 9.41
C PRO A 61 14.08 6.45 8.28
N ARG A 62 15.38 6.57 8.59
CA ARG A 62 16.43 6.75 7.56
C ARG A 62 16.59 5.52 6.69
N ASN A 63 16.60 4.32 7.28
CA ASN A 63 16.78 3.09 6.52
C ASN A 63 15.58 2.81 5.62
N LEU A 64 14.36 3.03 6.12
CA LEU A 64 13.11 2.91 5.34
C LEU A 64 13.04 3.93 4.20
N LEU A 65 13.54 5.16 4.40
CA LEU A 65 13.66 6.15 3.33
C LEU A 65 14.67 5.73 2.27
N LEU A 66 15.79 5.10 2.65
CA LEU A 66 16.79 4.61 1.69
C LEU A 66 16.28 3.40 0.90
N ALA A 67 15.55 2.48 1.53
CA ALA A 67 14.86 1.39 0.85
C ALA A 67 13.83 1.93 -0.16
N LEU A 68 12.96 2.85 0.27
CA LEU A 68 12.00 3.54 -0.62
C LEU A 68 12.67 4.20 -1.84
N VAL A 69 13.89 4.71 -1.71
CA VAL A 69 14.65 5.27 -2.85
C VAL A 69 15.19 4.17 -3.76
N GLY A 70 15.52 2.98 -3.22
CA GLY A 70 15.83 1.76 -3.96
C GLY A 70 14.66 1.34 -4.85
N GLU A 71 13.48 1.11 -4.27
CA GLU A 71 12.29 0.67 -5.01
C GLU A 71 11.85 1.70 -6.08
N VAL A 72 12.03 3.00 -5.81
CA VAL A 72 11.80 4.05 -6.83
C VAL A 72 12.82 3.97 -7.96
N GLY A 73 14.03 3.50 -7.68
CA GLY A 73 15.05 3.16 -8.67
C GLY A 73 14.65 1.96 -9.53
N GLU A 74 14.27 0.84 -8.91
CA GLU A 74 13.85 -0.39 -9.59
C GLU A 74 12.59 -0.14 -10.45
N LEU A 75 11.58 0.56 -9.91
CA LEU A 75 10.46 1.11 -10.67
C LEU A 75 10.89 1.98 -11.87
N SER A 76 11.96 2.77 -11.74
CA SER A 76 12.47 3.61 -12.83
C SER A 76 13.19 2.80 -13.91
N GLU A 77 13.86 1.69 -13.54
CA GLU A 77 14.56 0.81 -14.48
C GLU A 77 13.61 0.15 -15.49
N ILE A 78 12.36 -0.13 -15.09
CA ILE A 78 11.30 -0.63 -15.98
C ILE A 78 11.02 0.35 -17.15
N PHE A 79 11.08 1.66 -16.90
CA PHE A 79 10.75 2.68 -17.90
C PHE A 79 11.95 3.24 -18.67
N GLN A 80 13.18 3.07 -18.15
CA GLN A 80 14.37 3.82 -18.59
C GLN A 80 14.65 3.77 -20.11
N TRP A 81 14.29 2.68 -20.80
CA TRP A 81 14.49 2.48 -22.24
C TRP A 81 13.20 2.45 -23.07
N LYS A 82 12.02 2.69 -22.46
CA LYS A 82 10.70 2.48 -23.10
C LYS A 82 10.22 3.65 -23.99
N GLY A 83 10.90 4.81 -23.96
CA GLY A 83 10.46 6.02 -24.67
C GLY A 83 9.18 6.61 -24.10
N GLU A 84 8.33 7.19 -24.95
CA GLU A 84 6.99 7.67 -24.55
C GLU A 84 6.05 6.50 -24.31
N VAL A 85 5.64 6.27 -23.06
CA VAL A 85 4.77 5.15 -22.67
C VAL A 85 3.31 5.60 -22.59
N PRO A 86 2.43 5.15 -23.51
CA PRO A 86 1.02 5.56 -23.51
C PRO A 86 0.22 4.90 -22.37
N LYS A 87 -0.85 5.60 -21.94
CA LYS A 87 -1.78 5.13 -20.91
C LYS A 87 -2.34 3.75 -21.26
N GLY A 88 -2.32 2.84 -20.29
CA GLY A 88 -2.84 1.48 -20.44
C GLY A 88 -1.82 0.47 -20.98
N LEU A 89 -0.56 0.89 -21.18
CA LEU A 89 0.58 0.02 -21.50
C LEU A 89 0.32 -0.93 -22.70
N PRO A 90 -0.24 -0.44 -23.83
CA PRO A 90 -0.41 -1.27 -25.02
C PRO A 90 0.93 -1.80 -25.52
N GLY A 91 0.97 -3.10 -25.84
CA GLY A 91 2.18 -3.78 -26.27
C GLY A 91 3.09 -4.27 -25.15
N TRP A 92 2.75 -4.02 -23.88
CA TRP A 92 3.40 -4.68 -22.74
C TRP A 92 2.78 -6.07 -22.54
N ASP A 93 3.61 -7.07 -22.27
CA ASP A 93 3.13 -8.39 -21.88
C ASP A 93 2.67 -8.43 -20.41
N GLU A 94 2.18 -9.59 -19.94
CA GLU A 94 1.67 -9.71 -18.58
C GLU A 94 2.79 -9.75 -17.53
N ALA A 95 3.98 -10.28 -17.85
CA ALA A 95 5.11 -10.30 -16.91
C ALA A 95 5.67 -8.89 -16.69
N GLU A 96 5.71 -8.06 -17.75
CA GLU A 96 6.08 -6.64 -17.63
C GLU A 96 5.08 -5.83 -16.77
N LYS A 97 3.80 -6.20 -16.79
CA LYS A 97 2.76 -5.57 -15.96
C LYS A 97 2.76 -6.09 -14.52
N GLU A 98 3.06 -7.37 -14.34
CA GLU A 98 3.21 -8.01 -13.02
C GLU A 98 4.39 -7.38 -12.28
N HIS A 99 5.57 -7.34 -12.90
CA HIS A 99 6.77 -6.69 -12.35
C HIS A 99 6.54 -5.19 -12.07
N LEU A 100 5.89 -4.45 -12.98
CA LEU A 100 5.48 -3.07 -12.69
C LEU A 100 4.54 -2.97 -11.48
N GLY A 101 3.66 -3.95 -11.28
CA GLY A 101 2.78 -4.05 -10.13
C GLY A 101 3.52 -4.30 -8.82
N GLU A 102 4.57 -5.13 -8.85
CA GLU A 102 5.48 -5.40 -7.73
C GLU A 102 6.20 -4.12 -7.30
N GLU A 103 6.93 -3.46 -8.21
CA GLU A 103 7.66 -2.23 -7.89
C GLU A 103 6.76 -1.08 -7.39
N LEU A 104 5.56 -0.95 -7.96
CA LEU A 104 4.56 0.00 -7.46
C LEU A 104 4.03 -0.35 -6.07
N ALA A 105 3.96 -1.65 -5.74
CA ALA A 105 3.56 -2.12 -4.42
C ALA A 105 4.67 -1.87 -3.40
N ASP A 106 5.94 -2.16 -3.70
CA ASP A 106 7.04 -1.97 -2.76
C ASP A 106 7.29 -0.49 -2.45
N VAL A 107 7.23 0.40 -3.44
CA VAL A 107 7.19 1.87 -3.22
C VAL A 107 6.05 2.27 -2.26
N LEU A 108 4.85 1.69 -2.42
CA LEU A 108 3.72 1.98 -1.53
C LEU A 108 3.95 1.43 -0.12
N LEU A 109 4.44 0.20 0.00
CA LEU A 109 4.66 -0.49 1.27
C LEU A 109 5.73 0.24 2.10
N TYR A 110 6.89 0.55 1.52
CA TYR A 110 7.93 1.31 2.23
C TYR A 110 7.45 2.71 2.61
N LEU A 111 6.66 3.41 1.78
CA LEU A 111 6.06 4.69 2.15
C LEU A 111 5.08 4.57 3.33
N VAL A 112 4.25 3.52 3.35
CA VAL A 112 3.33 3.23 4.47
C VAL A 112 4.13 2.95 5.75
N ARG A 113 5.14 2.07 5.71
CA ARG A 113 5.93 1.76 6.91
C ARG A 113 6.80 2.92 7.37
N LEU A 114 7.32 3.74 6.46
CA LEU A 114 8.00 5.00 6.80
C LEU A 114 7.05 5.96 7.52
N SER A 115 5.80 6.09 7.05
CA SER A 115 4.81 6.95 7.70
C SER A 115 4.46 6.49 9.12
N ASP A 116 4.36 5.17 9.32
CA ASP A 116 4.14 4.52 10.62
C ASP A 116 5.27 4.83 11.61
N MET A 117 6.53 4.59 11.20
CA MET A 117 7.72 4.88 12.02
C MET A 117 7.94 6.37 12.28
N CYS A 118 7.34 7.26 11.48
CA CYS A 118 7.33 8.71 11.70
C CYS A 118 6.10 9.21 12.49
N GLY A 119 5.16 8.34 12.87
CA GLY A 119 3.91 8.74 13.54
C GLY A 119 2.96 9.58 12.67
N VAL A 120 3.04 9.44 11.34
CA VAL A 120 2.26 10.21 10.36
C VAL A 120 1.08 9.39 9.85
N ASP A 121 -0.14 9.88 10.08
CA ASP A 121 -1.33 9.37 9.39
C ASP A 121 -1.28 9.76 7.90
N LEU A 122 -0.78 8.83 7.09
CA LEU A 122 -0.59 9.01 5.64
C LEU A 122 -1.90 9.29 4.91
N GLY A 123 -3.01 8.66 5.31
CA GLY A 123 -4.32 8.88 4.72
C GLY A 123 -4.84 10.29 4.93
N LYS A 124 -4.81 10.78 6.19
CA LYS A 124 -5.16 12.18 6.51
C LYS A 124 -4.19 13.17 5.87
N ALA A 125 -2.90 12.83 5.76
CA ALA A 125 -1.91 13.67 5.09
C ALA A 125 -2.18 13.80 3.58
N ALA A 126 -2.50 12.70 2.90
CA ALA A 126 -2.83 12.70 1.47
C ALA A 126 -4.10 13.51 1.17
N LEU A 127 -5.17 13.31 1.94
CA LEU A 127 -6.43 14.07 1.77
C LEU A 127 -6.22 15.58 1.96
N ARG A 128 -5.55 15.99 3.05
CA ARG A 128 -5.16 17.39 3.29
C ARG A 128 -4.29 17.95 2.17
N LYS A 129 -3.38 17.15 1.61
CA LYS A 129 -2.53 17.57 0.49
C LYS A 129 -3.34 17.77 -0.80
N MET A 130 -4.36 16.96 -1.05
CA MET A 130 -5.29 17.14 -2.17
C MET A 130 -6.07 18.45 -2.07
N GLU A 131 -6.59 18.81 -0.88
CA GLU A 131 -7.25 20.11 -0.66
C GLU A 131 -6.31 21.30 -0.92
N ILE A 132 -5.07 21.23 -0.43
CA ILE A 132 -4.05 22.25 -0.67
C ILE A 132 -3.73 22.38 -2.16
N ASN A 133 -3.61 21.25 -2.86
CA ASN A 133 -3.34 21.23 -4.30
C ASN A 133 -4.52 21.80 -5.11
N ALA A 134 -5.76 21.49 -4.74
CA ALA A 134 -6.97 22.02 -5.39
C ALA A 134 -7.09 23.55 -5.24
N ARG A 135 -6.71 24.11 -4.07
CA ARG A 135 -6.63 25.56 -3.86
C ARG A 135 -5.47 26.20 -4.64
N LYS A 136 -4.35 25.50 -4.80
CA LYS A 136 -3.18 25.96 -5.58
C LYS A 136 -3.41 25.94 -7.09
N TYR A 137 -4.26 25.05 -7.59
CA TYR A 137 -4.54 24.86 -9.03
C TYR A 137 -6.05 24.87 -9.30
N PRO A 138 -6.73 26.03 -9.18
CA PRO A 138 -8.17 26.12 -9.37
C PRO A 138 -8.58 25.82 -10.83
N VAL A 139 -9.69 25.10 -11.00
CA VAL A 139 -10.15 24.57 -12.30
C VAL A 139 -10.23 25.64 -13.39
N GLY A 140 -10.73 26.85 -13.06
CA GLY A 140 -10.85 27.95 -14.01
C GLY A 140 -9.54 28.52 -14.55
N GLN A 141 -8.39 28.19 -13.92
CA GLN A 141 -7.06 28.66 -14.33
C GLN A 141 -6.17 27.53 -14.88
N CYS A 142 -6.43 26.28 -14.48
CA CYS A 142 -5.55 25.14 -14.79
C CYS A 142 -6.16 24.07 -15.71
N LYS A 143 -7.44 24.18 -16.12
CA LYS A 143 -8.08 23.22 -17.02
C LYS A 143 -7.38 23.20 -18.39
N GLY A 144 -6.74 22.08 -18.73
CA GLY A 144 -6.04 21.89 -20.01
C GLY A 144 -4.64 22.52 -20.09
N SER A 145 -4.08 23.00 -18.98
CA SER A 145 -2.75 23.65 -18.95
C SER A 145 -1.89 23.08 -17.82
N SER A 146 -0.73 22.51 -18.16
CA SER A 146 0.29 22.04 -17.21
C SER A 146 1.25 23.14 -16.76
N LYS A 147 1.06 24.40 -17.20
CA LYS A 147 1.91 25.53 -16.81
C LYS A 147 1.86 25.69 -15.29
N LYS A 148 3.02 25.58 -14.63
CA LYS A 148 3.15 25.85 -13.19
C LYS A 148 2.71 27.28 -12.92
N HIS A 149 1.61 27.47 -12.19
CA HIS A 149 1.30 28.76 -11.59
C HIS A 149 2.35 29.10 -10.54
N THR A 150 3.31 29.94 -10.92
CA THR A 150 4.23 30.61 -10.02
C THR A 150 3.54 31.84 -9.40
N HIS A 151 3.75 32.00 -8.10
CA HIS A 151 3.32 33.13 -7.27
C HIS A 151 1.82 33.27 -6.93
N TYR A 152 1.49 32.89 -5.70
CA TYR A 152 0.97 33.88 -4.76
C TYR A 152 1.65 33.68 -3.38
N GLY A 153 1.89 34.78 -2.66
CA GLY A 153 2.71 34.78 -1.45
C GLY A 153 2.01 34.28 -0.20
N SER A 154 2.80 33.87 0.80
CA SER A 154 2.33 33.61 2.15
C SER A 154 1.79 34.88 2.82
N THR A 155 0.50 34.92 3.17
CA THR A 155 -0.03 35.76 4.27
C THR A 155 -1.47 35.39 4.63
N ASN A 156 -1.67 34.75 5.78
CA ASN A 156 -2.51 35.20 6.90
C ASN A 156 -2.65 34.04 7.90
N SER A 157 -1.95 34.08 9.04
CA SER A 157 -2.20 34.93 10.22
C SER A 157 -3.27 34.33 11.12
N VAL A 158 -2.84 33.76 12.24
CA VAL A 158 -3.71 33.43 13.36
C VAL A 158 -4.14 34.76 14.00
N SER A 159 -5.43 35.09 13.89
CA SER A 159 -6.00 36.25 14.59
C SER A 159 -6.18 35.90 16.07
N ALA A 160 -5.24 36.35 16.90
CA ALA A 160 -5.39 36.45 18.34
C ALA A 160 -5.08 37.90 18.73
N ASN A 161 -6.12 38.74 18.68
CA ASN A 161 -6.03 40.16 19.02
C ASN A 161 -6.77 40.41 20.33
N ASP A 162 -6.08 40.20 21.45
CA ASP A 162 -6.52 40.69 22.77
C ASP A 162 -5.53 41.76 23.24
N ASN A 163 -6.02 43.00 23.24
CA ASN A 163 -5.23 44.20 23.45
C ASN A 163 -5.44 44.70 24.88
N VAL A 164 -4.52 44.36 25.79
CA VAL A 164 -4.48 44.96 27.14
C VAL A 164 -3.32 45.95 27.21
N ASN A 165 -3.66 47.22 26.97
CA ASN A 165 -2.76 48.34 27.15
C ASN A 165 -2.68 48.75 28.63
N THR A 166 -1.55 48.48 29.27
CA THR A 166 -1.15 49.15 30.52
C THR A 166 0.27 49.67 30.41
N MET A 167 0.39 50.90 29.91
CA MET A 167 1.55 51.74 30.20
C MET A 167 1.64 51.99 31.71
N ASN A 168 2.81 51.78 32.31
CA ASN A 168 3.22 52.56 33.48
C ASN A 168 4.72 52.87 33.36
N LYS A 169 5.06 54.15 33.54
CA LYS A 169 6.41 54.69 33.29
C LYS A 169 7.42 54.21 34.33
N GLU A 170 8.60 53.85 33.84
CA GLU A 170 9.79 53.76 34.67
C GLU A 170 10.12 55.11 35.32
N HIS A 171 10.49 55.08 36.60
CA HIS A 171 11.14 56.21 37.25
C HIS A 171 12.65 56.13 36.98
N ASN A 172 13.27 57.21 36.50
CA ASN A 172 14.54 57.63 37.10
C ASN A 172 14.80 59.14 36.91
N ASN A 173 15.44 59.76 37.90
CA ASN A 173 15.77 61.18 37.94
C ASN A 173 17.15 61.47 37.32
N GLY A 174 17.39 62.69 36.85
CA GLY A 174 18.72 63.08 36.36
C GLY A 174 18.88 64.52 35.87
N VAL A 175 18.81 65.49 36.81
CA VAL A 175 19.23 66.91 36.70
C VAL A 175 18.44 67.79 35.72
#